data_AF-A0AA40SSA0-F1
#
_entry.id   AF-A0AA40SSA0-F1
#
_cell.length_a   1.000
_cell.length_b   1.000
_cell.length_c   1.000
_cell.angle_alpha   90.00
_cell.angle_beta   90.00
_cell.angle_gamma   90.00
#
_symmetry.space_group_name_H-M   'P 1'
#
loop_
_entity.id
_entity.type
_entity.pdbx_description
1 polymer ?
#
loop_
_entity_poly.entity_id
_entity_poly.type
_entity_poly.pdbx_seq_one_letter_code
_entity_poly.pdbx_strand_id
1 'polypeptide(L)'
;MQNTTNVEKTRVTALTAINTAKVLTIFCLVAFAVVFGIQDFRQVIYLCLHISYCLWWLMEQWFYPQRRQIFNEPMGISGFVSVLFFIGLLYALPGYLAFTNPVPLSMTATAIALPLYTFGTLINATADVQKLAAKQHGAGLVRDGIWRFSRNINYLGDLLRYLSFSVVAGSPWAYLVPLTVLFTYLQRMSQKDQSMSAKYPEYAEYKQSSVRLIPFIW
;
A
#
# COMPACT_ATOMS: atom_id res chain seq x y z
N MET A 1 -14.37 38.20 31.60
CA MET A 1 -14.86 37.17 30.65
C MET A 1 -13.81 36.97 29.58
N GLN A 2 -12.91 35.99 29.75
CA GLN A 2 -12.00 35.55 28.68
C GLN A 2 -12.60 34.29 28.07
N ASN A 3 -13.02 34.44 26.82
CA ASN A 3 -13.55 33.36 26.00
C ASN A 3 -12.34 32.59 25.45
N THR A 4 -11.98 31.47 26.09
CA THR A 4 -10.98 30.54 25.56
C THR A 4 -11.60 29.74 24.43
N THR A 5 -11.60 30.33 23.23
CA THR A 5 -11.64 29.56 21.99
C THR A 5 -10.40 28.67 21.94
N ASN A 6 -10.51 27.48 22.55
CA ASN A 6 -9.72 26.32 22.15
C ASN A 6 -10.16 25.99 20.71
N VAL A 7 -9.59 26.72 19.75
CA VAL A 7 -9.52 26.26 18.37
C VAL A 7 -8.72 24.98 18.45
N GLU A 8 -9.44 23.86 18.46
CA GLU A 8 -8.89 22.54 18.24
C GLU A 8 -8.21 22.61 16.87
N LYS A 9 -6.91 22.96 16.85
CA LYS A 9 -6.11 22.96 15.63
C LYS A 9 -6.29 21.57 15.04
N THR A 10 -7.01 21.46 13.94
CA THR A 10 -7.23 20.21 13.24
C THR A 10 -5.84 19.70 12.88
N ARG A 11 -5.33 18.76 13.68
CA ARG A 11 -3.95 18.30 13.52
C ARG A 11 -3.95 17.43 12.28
N VAL A 12 -3.15 17.81 11.28
CA VAL A 12 -2.92 16.97 10.11
C VAL A 12 -2.37 15.63 10.59
N THR A 13 -3.03 14.54 10.19
CA THR A 13 -2.66 13.18 10.58
C THR A 13 -1.85 12.49 9.50
N ALA A 14 -1.20 11.39 9.83
CA ALA A 14 -0.59 10.51 8.83
C ALA A 14 -1.62 10.04 7.78
N LEU A 15 -2.85 9.73 8.20
CA LEU A 15 -3.93 9.35 7.30
C LEU A 15 -4.28 10.46 6.32
N THR A 16 -4.38 11.71 6.81
CA THR A 16 -4.62 12.87 5.94
C THR A 16 -3.52 12.98 4.89
N ALA A 17 -2.25 12.86 5.29
CA ALA A 17 -1.11 12.91 4.37
C ALA A 17 -1.17 11.82 3.30
N ILE A 18 -1.46 10.57 3.70
CA ILE A 18 -1.55 9.43 2.77
C ILE A 18 -2.73 9.62 1.81
N ASN A 19 -3.89 10.06 2.30
CA ASN A 19 -5.06 10.31 1.45
C ASN A 19 -4.78 11.40 0.42
N THR A 20 -4.17 12.52 0.85
CA THR A 20 -3.74 13.59 -0.07
C THR A 20 -2.73 13.06 -1.08
N ALA A 21 -1.78 12.23 -0.65
CA ALA A 21 -0.82 11.61 -1.55
C ALA A 21 -1.49 10.71 -2.60
N LYS A 22 -2.49 9.90 -2.24
CA LYS A 22 -3.25 9.08 -3.20
C LYS A 22 -4.00 9.92 -4.23
N VAL A 23 -4.62 11.01 -3.79
CA VAL A 23 -5.28 11.97 -4.70
C VAL A 23 -4.25 12.60 -5.65
N LEU A 24 -3.08 13.00 -5.13
CA LEU A 24 -1.98 13.53 -5.93
C LEU A 24 -1.49 12.49 -6.96
N THR A 25 -1.34 11.21 -6.58
CA THR A 25 -0.99 10.14 -7.52
C THR A 25 -2.01 10.03 -8.64
N ILE A 26 -3.31 9.99 -8.32
CA ILE A 26 -4.38 9.96 -9.33
C ILE A 26 -4.27 11.17 -10.26
N PHE A 27 -4.09 12.37 -9.70
CA PHE A 27 -3.92 13.59 -10.47
C PHE A 27 -2.74 13.50 -11.44
N CYS A 28 -1.57 13.03 -10.99
CA CYS A 28 -0.41 12.81 -11.86
C CYS A 28 -0.72 11.82 -12.99
N LEU A 29 -1.38 10.70 -12.70
CA LEU A 29 -1.73 9.69 -13.71
C LEU A 29 -2.70 10.22 -14.76
N VAL A 30 -3.71 11.00 -14.34
CA VAL A 30 -4.64 11.67 -15.25
C VAL A 30 -3.90 12.73 -16.07
N ALA A 31 -3.00 13.50 -15.45
CA ALA A 31 -2.17 14.47 -16.17
C ALA A 31 -1.30 13.78 -17.24
N PHE A 32 -0.72 12.61 -16.96
CA PHE A 32 0.01 11.83 -17.95
C PHE A 32 -0.88 11.41 -19.13
N ALA A 33 -2.12 10.99 -18.87
CA ALA A 33 -3.08 10.67 -19.92
C ALA A 33 -3.44 11.88 -20.80
N VAL A 34 -3.57 13.07 -20.20
CA VAL A 34 -3.85 14.31 -20.94
C VAL A 34 -2.65 14.78 -21.75
N VAL A 35 -1.44 14.71 -21.18
CA VAL A 35 -0.21 15.26 -21.78
C VAL A 35 0.38 14.32 -22.84
N PHE A 36 0.47 13.02 -22.57
CA PHE A 36 1.09 12.04 -23.46
C PHE A 36 0.09 11.29 -24.34
N GLY A 37 -1.21 11.35 -24.00
CA GLY A 37 -2.25 10.60 -24.68
C GLY A 37 -2.25 9.11 -24.33
N ILE A 38 -3.29 8.41 -24.79
CA ILE A 38 -3.42 6.94 -24.69
C ILE A 38 -3.14 6.38 -26.08
N GLN A 39 -2.04 5.64 -26.22
CA GLN A 39 -1.59 5.11 -27.51
C GLN A 39 -1.93 3.62 -27.65
N ASP A 40 -1.90 2.87 -26.56
CA ASP A 40 -2.17 1.43 -26.55
C ASP A 40 -2.73 0.94 -25.20
N PHE A 41 -2.85 -0.39 -25.07
CA PHE A 41 -3.35 -1.05 -23.86
C PHE A 41 -2.47 -0.87 -22.62
N ARG A 42 -1.18 -0.52 -22.77
CA ARG A 42 -0.26 -0.28 -21.64
C ARG A 42 -0.80 0.83 -20.74
N GLN A 43 -1.13 1.98 -21.32
CA GLN A 43 -1.61 3.13 -20.56
C GLN A 43 -2.99 2.84 -19.95
N VAL A 44 -3.89 2.22 -20.72
CA VAL A 44 -5.23 1.84 -20.23
C VAL A 44 -5.13 0.90 -19.03
N ILE A 45 -4.38 -0.20 -19.16
CA ILE A 45 -4.20 -1.17 -18.08
C ILE A 45 -3.52 -0.49 -16.89
N TYR A 46 -2.47 0.30 -17.12
CA TYR A 46 -1.77 0.98 -16.03
C TYR A 46 -2.71 1.88 -15.22
N LEU A 47 -3.53 2.71 -15.90
CA LEU A 47 -4.53 3.56 -15.26
C LEU A 47 -5.55 2.71 -14.49
N CYS A 48 -6.10 1.66 -15.09
CA CYS A 48 -7.06 0.77 -14.44
C CYS A 48 -6.50 0.17 -13.16
N LEU A 49 -5.26 -0.34 -13.17
CA LEU A 49 -4.67 -0.97 -11.99
C LEU A 49 -4.32 0.08 -10.92
N HIS A 50 -3.65 1.17 -11.26
CA HIS A 50 -3.12 2.08 -10.25
C HIS A 50 -4.21 3.04 -9.69
N ILE A 51 -5.11 3.55 -10.54
CA ILE A 51 -6.21 4.40 -10.06
C ILE A 51 -7.20 3.57 -9.23
N SER A 52 -7.56 2.34 -9.66
CA SER A 52 -8.47 1.51 -8.86
C SER A 52 -7.93 1.19 -7.47
N TYR A 53 -6.62 0.95 -7.35
CA TYR A 53 -5.98 0.82 -6.04
C TYR A 53 -6.09 2.09 -5.19
N CYS A 54 -5.78 3.27 -5.77
CA CYS A 54 -5.87 4.53 -5.03
C CYS A 54 -7.32 4.82 -4.59
N LEU A 55 -8.30 4.54 -5.45
CA LEU A 55 -9.71 4.66 -5.11
C LEU A 55 -10.11 3.66 -4.02
N TRP A 56 -9.68 2.40 -4.12
CA TRP A 56 -9.93 1.40 -3.09
C TRP A 56 -9.43 1.87 -1.72
N TRP A 57 -8.19 2.37 -1.65
CA TRP A 57 -7.64 2.92 -0.40
C TRP A 57 -8.53 4.01 0.22
N LEU A 58 -9.07 4.91 -0.60
CA LEU A 58 -9.92 6.00 -0.15
C LEU A 58 -11.31 5.50 0.28
N MET A 59 -11.91 4.59 -0.49
CA MET A 59 -13.23 4.00 -0.21
C MET A 59 -13.22 3.06 0.99
N GLU A 60 -12.14 2.31 1.19
CA GLU A 60 -12.05 1.31 2.27
C GLU A 60 -12.23 1.94 3.66
N GLN A 61 -11.86 3.21 3.83
CA GLN A 61 -12.05 3.97 5.08
C GLN A 61 -13.52 4.33 5.36
N TRP A 62 -14.37 4.31 4.33
CA TRP A 62 -15.82 4.45 4.48
C TRP A 62 -16.45 3.12 4.84
N PHE A 63 -16.05 2.04 4.18
CA PHE A 63 -16.54 0.69 4.49
C PHE A 63 -16.10 0.22 5.87
N TYR A 64 -14.89 0.58 6.30
CA TYR A 64 -14.30 0.18 7.57
C TYR A 64 -13.81 1.41 8.36
N PRO A 65 -14.70 2.16 9.03
CA PRO A 65 -14.35 3.40 9.74
C PRO A 65 -13.25 3.22 10.79
N GLN A 66 -13.13 2.04 11.40
CA GLN A 66 -12.10 1.71 12.37
C GLN A 66 -10.68 1.79 11.76
N ARG A 67 -10.54 1.61 10.44
CA ARG A 67 -9.23 1.78 9.76
C ARG A 67 -8.72 3.22 9.83
N ARG A 68 -9.60 4.21 10.02
CA ARG A 68 -9.19 5.60 10.22
C ARG A 68 -8.35 5.81 11.48
N GLN A 69 -8.43 4.88 12.45
CA GLN A 69 -7.66 4.94 13.68
C GLN A 69 -6.23 4.39 13.54
N ILE A 70 -5.90 3.67 12.45
CA ILE A 70 -4.58 3.03 12.26
C ILE A 70 -3.47 4.06 12.01
N PHE A 71 -3.80 5.16 11.32
CA PHE A 71 -2.86 6.23 10.92
C PHE A 71 -3.29 7.59 11.47
N ASN A 72 -3.83 7.62 12.69
CA ASN A 72 -4.40 8.83 13.30
C ASN A 72 -3.37 9.64 14.11
N GLU A 73 -2.09 9.24 14.07
CA GLU A 73 -1.02 9.98 14.72
C GLU A 73 -0.82 11.37 14.08
N PRO A 74 -0.59 12.42 14.90
CA PRO A 74 -0.33 13.76 14.37
C PRO A 74 0.99 13.77 13.60
N MET A 75 0.98 14.42 12.45
CA MET A 75 2.12 14.48 11.54
C MET A 75 2.61 15.92 11.38
N GLY A 76 3.92 16.10 11.54
CA GLY A 76 4.59 17.38 11.26
C GLY A 76 4.68 17.67 9.76
N ILE A 77 4.96 18.93 9.42
CA ILE A 77 5.05 19.40 8.02
C ILE A 77 6.09 18.61 7.21
N SER A 78 7.26 18.33 7.80
CA SER A 78 8.31 17.55 7.15
C SER A 78 7.82 16.15 6.76
N GLY A 79 7.17 15.44 7.70
CA GLY A 79 6.58 14.12 7.44
C GLY A 79 5.50 14.17 6.36
N PHE A 80 4.65 15.21 6.39
CA PHE A 80 3.61 15.41 5.38
C PHE A 80 4.22 15.58 3.98
N VAL A 81 5.22 16.44 3.83
CA VAL A 81 5.93 16.67 2.56
C VAL A 81 6.63 15.40 2.09
N SER A 82 7.27 14.65 2.99
CA SER A 82 7.89 13.36 2.64
C SER A 82 6.85 12.36 2.13
N VAL A 83 5.68 12.25 2.77
CA VAL A 83 4.60 11.36 2.32
C VAL A 83 4.09 11.76 0.93
N LEU A 84 3.90 13.06 0.67
CA LEU A 84 3.52 13.52 -0.67
C LEU A 84 4.58 13.22 -1.72
N PHE A 85 5.86 13.38 -1.39
CA PHE A 85 6.95 13.05 -2.31
C PHE A 85 7.01 11.55 -2.61
N PHE A 86 7.06 10.70 -1.58
CA PHE A 86 7.21 9.25 -1.76
C PHE A 86 5.93 8.58 -2.29
N ILE A 87 4.78 8.83 -1.67
CA ILE A 87 3.53 8.17 -2.07
C ILE A 87 2.88 8.92 -3.22
N GLY A 88 2.90 10.25 -3.22
CA GLY A 88 2.24 11.05 -4.26
C GLY A 88 2.99 11.02 -5.58
N LEU A 89 4.29 11.33 -5.56
CA LEU A 89 5.11 11.50 -6.77
C LEU A 89 5.91 10.26 -7.14
N LEU A 90 6.72 9.71 -6.22
CA LEU A 90 7.58 8.56 -6.54
C LEU A 90 6.74 7.34 -6.95
N TYR A 91 5.59 7.10 -6.32
CA TYR A 91 4.74 5.98 -6.75
C TYR A 91 4.09 6.22 -8.12
N ALA A 92 3.97 7.47 -8.58
CA ALA A 92 3.53 7.77 -9.95
C ALA A 92 4.62 7.50 -11.02
N LEU A 93 5.89 7.27 -10.62
CA LEU A 93 7.00 7.02 -11.53
C LEU A 93 6.76 5.87 -12.52
N PRO A 94 6.26 4.68 -12.12
CA PRO A 94 5.97 3.61 -13.08
C PRO A 94 4.87 4.03 -14.06
N GLY A 95 3.98 4.95 -13.66
CA GLY A 95 2.94 5.48 -14.54
C GLY A 95 3.53 6.39 -15.59
N TYR A 96 4.38 7.34 -15.20
CA TYR A 96 5.15 8.14 -16.15
C TYR A 96 5.88 7.24 -17.15
N LEU A 97 6.60 6.23 -16.65
CA LEU A 97 7.33 5.28 -17.49
C LEU A 97 6.41 4.47 -18.41
N ALA A 98 5.21 4.10 -17.97
CA ALA A 98 4.22 3.40 -18.80
C ALA A 98 3.69 4.29 -19.95
N PHE A 99 3.53 5.59 -19.70
CA PHE A 99 3.07 6.56 -20.71
C PHE A 99 4.17 6.92 -21.71
N THR A 100 5.43 6.93 -21.28
CA THR A 100 6.57 7.27 -22.17
C THR A 100 7.25 6.05 -22.79
N ASN A 101 6.76 4.84 -22.55
CA ASN A 101 7.33 3.62 -23.13
C ASN A 101 6.82 3.45 -24.58
N PRO A 102 7.69 3.53 -25.60
CA PRO A 102 7.27 3.38 -26.98
C PRO A 102 6.96 1.92 -27.36
N VAL A 103 7.32 0.95 -26.50
CA VAL A 103 7.11 -0.47 -26.76
C VAL A 103 5.70 -0.86 -26.31
N PRO A 104 4.86 -1.43 -27.20
CA PRO A 104 3.53 -1.90 -26.82
C PRO A 104 3.56 -2.93 -25.69
N LEU A 105 2.49 -2.99 -24.89
CA LEU A 105 2.38 -4.00 -23.84
C LEU A 105 2.28 -5.40 -24.47
N SER A 106 3.21 -6.29 -24.11
CA SER A 106 3.19 -7.67 -24.60
C SER A 106 2.13 -8.52 -23.88
N MET A 107 1.66 -9.58 -24.54
CA MET A 107 0.76 -10.56 -23.93
C MET A 107 1.40 -11.20 -22.68
N THR A 108 2.69 -11.50 -22.73
CA THR A 108 3.43 -12.05 -21.58
C THR A 108 3.44 -11.10 -20.39
N ALA A 109 3.74 -9.80 -20.62
CA ALA A 109 3.72 -8.82 -19.55
C ALA A 109 2.31 -8.67 -18.96
N THR A 110 1.27 -8.72 -19.80
CA THR A 110 -0.14 -8.69 -19.37
C THR A 110 -0.49 -9.92 -18.53
N ALA A 111 -0.12 -11.12 -18.98
CA ALA A 111 -0.36 -12.38 -18.31
C ALA A 111 0.36 -12.50 -16.96
N ILE A 112 1.45 -11.75 -16.75
CA ILE A 112 2.16 -11.67 -15.46
C ILE A 112 1.55 -10.57 -14.58
N ALA A 113 1.33 -9.38 -15.12
CA ALA A 113 0.88 -8.23 -14.35
C ALA A 113 -0.52 -8.39 -13.76
N LEU A 114 -1.48 -8.93 -14.52
CA LEU A 114 -2.86 -9.04 -14.06
C LEU A 114 -3.00 -10.00 -12.87
N PRO A 115 -2.41 -11.22 -12.87
CA PRO A 115 -2.39 -12.06 -11.68
C PRO A 115 -1.67 -11.43 -10.49
N LEU A 116 -0.52 -10.77 -10.71
CA LEU A 116 0.21 -10.08 -9.63
C LEU A 116 -0.67 -9.03 -8.95
N TYR A 117 -1.37 -8.19 -9.74
CA TYR A 117 -2.27 -7.18 -9.20
C TYR A 117 -3.46 -7.81 -8.49
N THR A 118 -4.10 -8.79 -9.12
CA THR A 118 -5.33 -9.43 -8.63
C THR A 118 -5.07 -10.16 -7.33
N PHE A 119 -4.11 -11.10 -7.30
CA PHE A 119 -3.78 -11.82 -6.08
C PHE A 119 -3.16 -10.91 -5.04
N GLY A 120 -2.33 -9.94 -5.43
CA GLY A 120 -1.77 -8.96 -4.50
C GLY A 120 -2.86 -8.17 -3.75
N THR A 121 -3.87 -7.71 -4.48
CA THR A 121 -5.02 -6.99 -3.93
C THR A 121 -5.88 -7.89 -3.05
N LEU A 122 -6.22 -9.09 -3.51
CA LEU A 122 -7.03 -10.05 -2.75
C LEU A 122 -6.34 -10.46 -1.44
N ILE A 123 -5.04 -10.76 -1.48
CA ILE A 123 -4.25 -11.12 -0.29
C ILE A 123 -4.23 -9.97 0.71
N ASN A 124 -3.91 -8.75 0.23
CA ASN A 124 -3.81 -7.58 1.10
C ASN A 124 -5.16 -7.26 1.78
N ALA A 125 -6.24 -7.17 0.99
CA ALA A 125 -7.57 -6.87 1.50
C ALA A 125 -8.09 -7.96 2.45
N THR A 126 -7.94 -9.23 2.09
CA THR A 126 -8.39 -10.36 2.92
C THR A 126 -7.65 -10.39 4.26
N ALA A 127 -6.34 -10.18 4.25
CA ALA A 127 -5.54 -10.17 5.46
C ALA A 127 -5.96 -9.04 6.42
N ASP A 128 -6.16 -7.84 5.88
CA ASP A 128 -6.56 -6.68 6.66
C ASP A 128 -7.99 -6.81 7.21
N VAL A 129 -8.94 -7.29 6.40
CA VAL A 129 -10.33 -7.54 6.84
C VAL A 129 -10.39 -8.65 7.89
N GLN A 130 -9.71 -9.78 7.69
CA GLN A 130 -9.65 -10.86 8.69
C GLN A 130 -9.11 -10.33 10.02
N LYS A 131 -8.00 -9.58 9.99
CA LYS A 131 -7.39 -9.02 11.19
C LYS A 131 -8.32 -8.01 11.87
N LEU A 132 -8.96 -7.13 11.11
CA LEU A 132 -9.87 -6.12 11.64
C LEU A 132 -11.07 -6.79 12.32
N ALA A 133 -11.73 -7.74 11.65
CA ALA A 133 -12.87 -8.46 12.18
C ALA A 133 -12.50 -9.22 13.45
N ALA A 134 -11.39 -9.98 13.44
CA ALA A 134 -10.92 -10.69 14.62
C ALA A 134 -10.69 -9.74 15.81
N LYS A 135 -10.08 -8.57 15.57
CA LYS A 135 -9.87 -7.55 16.61
C LYS A 135 -11.16 -6.94 17.14
N GLN A 136 -12.17 -6.74 16.30
CA GLN A 136 -13.49 -6.26 16.73
C GLN A 136 -14.19 -7.27 17.65
N HIS A 137 -13.95 -8.56 17.44
CA HIS A 137 -14.46 -9.65 18.29
C HIS A 137 -13.54 -9.97 19.48
N GLY A 138 -12.61 -9.08 19.83
CA GLY A 138 -11.78 -9.21 21.04
C GLY A 138 -10.58 -10.14 20.92
N ALA A 139 -10.20 -10.54 19.70
CA ALA A 139 -9.04 -11.41 19.53
C ALA A 139 -7.72 -10.76 20.00
N GLY A 140 -6.90 -11.56 20.69
CA GLY A 140 -5.51 -11.27 21.00
C GLY A 140 -4.63 -11.32 19.74
N LEU A 141 -3.56 -12.10 19.73
CA LEU A 141 -2.75 -12.28 18.53
C LEU A 141 -3.53 -12.98 17.41
N VAL A 142 -3.64 -12.35 16.24
CA VAL A 142 -4.23 -12.98 15.03
C VAL A 142 -3.13 -13.78 14.34
N ARG A 143 -3.28 -15.11 14.32
CA ARG A 143 -2.28 -16.07 13.82
C ARG A 143 -2.85 -17.21 12.98
N ASP A 144 -4.13 -17.14 12.63
CA ASP A 144 -4.89 -18.14 11.91
C ASP A 144 -5.20 -17.73 10.46
N GLY A 145 -5.93 -18.57 9.73
CA GLY A 145 -6.33 -18.27 8.35
C GLY A 145 -5.14 -17.94 7.45
N ILE A 146 -5.17 -16.78 6.79
CA ILE A 146 -4.06 -16.36 5.92
C ILE A 146 -2.80 -15.95 6.72
N TRP A 147 -2.99 -15.45 7.95
CA TRP A 147 -1.90 -15.02 8.82
C TRP A 147 -1.05 -16.19 9.35
N ARG A 148 -1.56 -17.42 9.33
CA ARG A 148 -0.76 -18.61 9.72
C ARG A 148 0.47 -18.82 8.85
N PHE A 149 0.40 -18.41 7.58
CA PHE A 149 1.48 -18.62 6.63
C PHE A 149 2.57 -17.56 6.78
N SER A 150 2.20 -16.29 6.98
CA SER A 150 3.16 -15.19 7.05
C SER A 150 2.70 -14.10 8.02
N ARG A 151 3.64 -13.65 8.86
CA ARG A 151 3.43 -12.58 9.85
C ARG A 151 3.18 -11.22 9.21
N ASN A 152 3.48 -11.08 7.92
CA ASN A 152 3.33 -9.84 7.16
C ASN A 152 2.73 -10.12 5.77
N ILE A 153 1.76 -11.03 5.69
CA ILE A 153 1.16 -11.43 4.42
C ILE A 153 0.50 -10.26 3.67
N ASN A 154 -0.03 -9.27 4.39
CA ASN A 154 -0.57 -8.06 3.76
C ASN A 154 0.53 -7.23 3.07
N TYR A 155 1.76 -7.22 3.58
CA TYR A 155 2.90 -6.56 2.93
C TYR A 155 3.30 -7.28 1.64
N LEU A 156 3.22 -8.62 1.61
CA LEU A 156 3.42 -9.39 0.38
C LEU A 156 2.40 -8.99 -0.67
N GLY A 157 1.11 -8.93 -0.31
CA GLY A 157 0.06 -8.53 -1.24
C GLY A 157 0.29 -7.13 -1.84
N ASP A 158 0.73 -6.19 -1.01
CA ASP A 158 1.06 -4.83 -1.46
C ASP A 158 2.29 -4.78 -2.38
N LEU A 159 3.33 -5.59 -2.10
CA LEU A 159 4.50 -5.73 -2.97
C LEU A 159 4.14 -6.33 -4.34
N LEU A 160 3.30 -7.38 -4.38
CA LEU A 160 2.82 -7.98 -5.63
C LEU A 160 2.07 -6.95 -6.49
N ARG A 161 1.26 -6.11 -5.85
CA ARG A 161 0.57 -5.01 -6.54
C ARG A 161 1.55 -4.00 -7.13
N TYR A 162 2.56 -3.53 -6.39
CA TYR A 162 3.55 -2.62 -6.98
C TYR A 162 4.40 -3.26 -8.07
N LEU A 163 4.74 -4.56 -7.94
CA LEU A 163 5.41 -5.32 -9.00
C LEU A 163 4.57 -5.35 -10.28
N SER A 164 3.24 -5.50 -10.18
CA SER A 164 2.37 -5.43 -11.35
C SER A 164 2.50 -4.10 -12.10
N PHE A 165 2.60 -2.97 -11.37
CA PHE A 165 2.78 -1.66 -11.98
C PHE A 165 4.14 -1.56 -12.69
N SER A 166 5.20 -2.11 -12.10
CA SER A 166 6.54 -2.13 -12.74
C SER A 166 6.56 -2.99 -14.01
N VAL A 167 5.87 -4.13 -14.01
CA VAL A 167 5.73 -4.99 -15.20
C VAL A 167 4.98 -4.26 -16.31
N VAL A 168 3.86 -3.61 -16.00
CA VAL A 168 3.10 -2.82 -16.98
C VAL A 168 3.86 -1.57 -17.43
N ALA A 169 4.71 -0.98 -16.60
CA ALA A 169 5.57 0.12 -17.02
C ALA A 169 6.62 -0.33 -18.06
N GLY A 170 7.08 -1.58 -17.98
CA GLY A 170 8.03 -2.15 -18.94
C GLY A 170 9.41 -1.47 -18.91
N SER A 171 9.80 -0.92 -17.76
CA SER A 171 11.07 -0.22 -17.57
C SER A 171 11.75 -0.70 -16.28
N PRO A 172 13.07 -0.99 -16.29
CA PRO A 172 13.81 -1.36 -15.07
C PRO A 172 13.70 -0.31 -13.96
N TRP A 173 13.63 0.97 -14.32
CA TRP A 173 13.49 2.08 -13.37
C TRP A 173 12.18 2.04 -12.59
N ALA A 174 11.15 1.40 -13.14
CA ALA A 174 9.87 1.24 -12.45
C ALA A 174 9.96 0.34 -11.22
N TYR A 175 11.00 -0.50 -11.11
CA TYR A 175 11.21 -1.39 -9.95
C TYR A 175 11.81 -0.66 -8.74
N LEU A 176 12.22 0.60 -8.89
CA LEU A 176 12.62 1.44 -7.74
C LEU A 176 11.48 1.60 -6.72
N VAL A 177 10.22 1.61 -7.17
CA VAL A 177 9.05 1.71 -6.29
C VAL A 177 8.90 0.48 -5.39
N PRO A 178 8.70 -0.75 -5.90
CA PRO A 178 8.58 -1.93 -5.05
C PRO A 178 9.84 -2.18 -4.20
N LEU A 179 11.05 -1.83 -4.68
CA LEU A 179 12.26 -1.90 -3.87
C LEU A 179 12.23 -0.94 -2.68
N THR A 180 11.84 0.31 -2.91
CA THR A 180 11.69 1.32 -1.83
C THR A 180 10.65 0.89 -0.80
N VAL A 181 9.52 0.34 -1.27
CA VAL A 181 8.46 -0.23 -0.41
C VAL A 181 9.02 -1.38 0.41
N LEU A 182 9.76 -2.31 -0.22
CA LEU A 182 10.36 -3.46 0.45
C LEU A 182 11.30 -3.01 1.56
N PHE A 183 12.24 -2.09 1.30
CA PHE A 183 13.16 -1.58 2.32
C PHE A 183 12.41 -0.95 3.51
N THR A 184 11.38 -0.17 3.23
CA THR A 184 10.51 0.41 4.28
C THR A 184 9.83 -0.70 5.10
N TYR A 185 9.37 -1.77 4.44
CA TYR A 185 8.76 -2.93 5.10
C TYR A 185 9.76 -3.75 5.89
N LEU A 186 11.00 -3.93 5.45
CA LEU A 186 12.04 -4.59 6.23
C LEU A 186 12.22 -3.94 7.61
N GLN A 187 12.30 -2.61 7.63
CA GLN A 187 12.40 -1.84 8.88
C GLN A 187 11.14 -1.98 9.72
N ARG A 188 9.95 -1.78 9.14
CA ARG A 188 8.67 -1.92 9.85
C ARG A 188 8.45 -3.32 10.42
N MET A 189 8.84 -4.36 9.69
CA MET A 189 8.76 -5.75 10.15
C MET A 189 9.65 -5.99 11.38
N SER A 190 10.85 -5.40 11.42
CA SER A 190 11.74 -5.53 12.58
C SER A 190 11.17 -4.85 13.82
N GLN A 191 10.68 -3.61 13.67
CA GLN A 191 10.01 -2.88 14.74
C GLN A 191 8.75 -3.60 15.24
N LYS A 192 7.95 -4.13 14.30
CA LYS A 192 6.77 -4.94 14.61
C LYS A 192 7.17 -6.21 15.36
N ASP A 193 8.20 -6.94 14.96
CA ASP A 193 8.66 -8.14 15.66
C ASP A 193 9.05 -7.86 17.12
N GLN A 194 9.69 -6.73 17.39
CA GLN A 194 10.05 -6.31 18.75
C GLN A 194 8.79 -5.97 19.56
N SER A 195 7.91 -5.12 19.02
CA SER A 195 6.66 -4.73 19.68
C SER A 195 5.75 -5.92 19.96
N MET A 196 5.63 -6.86 19.02
CA MET A 196 4.78 -8.04 19.15
C MET A 196 5.34 -9.02 20.18
N SER A 197 6.67 -9.25 20.20
CA SER A 197 7.32 -10.08 21.22
C SER A 197 7.11 -9.55 22.64
N ALA A 198 7.11 -8.22 22.81
CA ALA A 198 6.87 -7.59 24.11
C ALA A 198 5.39 -7.62 24.52
N LYS A 199 4.46 -7.63 23.55
CA LYS A 199 3.02 -7.52 23.80
C LYS A 199 2.31 -8.89 23.97
N TYR A 200 2.75 -9.92 23.24
CA TYR A 200 2.06 -11.20 23.16
C TYR A 200 3.02 -12.34 23.56
N PRO A 201 2.83 -12.97 24.73
CA PRO A 201 3.63 -14.12 25.15
C PRO A 201 3.64 -15.26 24.12
N GLU A 202 2.51 -15.47 23.43
CA GLU A 202 2.33 -16.48 22.39
C GLU A 202 3.02 -16.13 21.05
N TYR A 203 3.64 -14.95 20.91
CA TYR A 203 4.28 -14.54 19.66
C TYR A 203 5.50 -15.39 19.30
N ALA A 204 6.22 -15.90 20.31
CA ALA A 204 7.38 -16.75 20.10
C ALA A 204 7.00 -18.04 19.37
N GLU A 205 5.90 -18.68 19.77
CA GLU A 205 5.34 -19.86 19.10
C GLU A 205 4.89 -19.52 17.67
N TYR A 206 4.15 -18.41 17.51
CA TYR A 206 3.71 -17.97 16.18
C TYR A 206 4.87 -17.71 15.22
N LYS A 207 5.98 -17.14 15.71
CA LYS A 207 7.19 -16.91 14.93
C LYS A 207 7.88 -18.21 14.48
N GLN A 208 7.74 -19.30 15.24
CA GLN A 208 8.26 -20.62 14.85
C GLN A 208 7.37 -21.29 13.81
N SER A 209 6.06 -21.09 13.89
CA SER A 209 5.09 -21.74 13.00
C SER A 209 4.74 -20.96 11.74
N SER A 210 5.33 -19.79 11.50
CA SER A 210 5.03 -18.92 10.36
C SER A 210 6.27 -18.20 9.83
N VAL A 211 6.26 -17.86 8.55
CA VAL A 211 7.38 -17.14 7.93
C VAL A 211 7.22 -15.62 8.08
N ARG A 212 8.24 -14.85 7.71
CA ARG A 212 8.27 -13.41 7.87
C ARG A 212 7.45 -12.69 6.80
N LEU A 213 7.56 -13.07 5.52
CA LEU A 213 6.94 -12.35 4.40
C LEU A 213 6.37 -13.27 3.32
N ILE A 214 7.21 -14.08 2.67
CA ILE A 214 6.90 -14.92 1.52
C ILE A 214 6.69 -16.37 1.96
N PRO A 215 5.43 -16.87 1.97
CA PRO A 215 5.13 -18.26 2.35
C PRO A 215 6.06 -19.27 1.70
N PHE A 216 6.53 -20.24 2.48
CA PHE A 216 7.44 -21.33 2.06
C PHE A 216 8.86 -20.90 1.64
N ILE A 217 9.20 -19.60 1.75
CA ILE A 217 10.52 -19.08 1.39
C ILE A 217 11.14 -18.33 2.57
N TRP A 218 10.52 -17.23 3.02
CA TRP A 218 11.12 -16.34 4.02
C TRP A 218 10.14 -15.51 4.82
#